data_AF-A0A914TB40-F1
#
_entry.id   AF-A0A914TB40-F1
#
_cell.length_a   1.000
_cell.length_b   1.000
_cell.length_c   1.000
_cell.angle_alpha   90.00
_cell.angle_beta   90.00
_cell.angle_gamma   90.00
#
_symmetry.space_group_name_H-M   'P 1'
#
loop_
_entity.id
_entity.type
_entity.pdbx_description
1 polymer ?
#
loop_
_entity_poly.entity_id
_entity_poly.type
_entity_poly.pdbx_seq_one_letter_code
_entity_poly.pdbx_strand_id
1 'polypeptide(L)'
;MSNSDIYLKYEEICTKLEPAAECSRKCSPVSHAQFHQLSTNFRLHCVDFEEELEDHLTCLQKNTVEVEKKCNDLCKQDEENIDKQKALCKQNECNLKCHLKGLVEYCPKSANVQKKIAILKTRELERMREHEAFNLLPFECQQLHDHKHVERILDDL
;
A
#
# COMPACT_ATOMS: atom_id res chain seq x y z
N MET A 1 11.17 -14.84 15.11
CA MET A 1 10.51 -15.07 16.43
C MET A 1 9.34 -16.00 16.17
N SER A 2 9.26 -17.17 16.82
CA SER A 2 8.20 -18.14 16.52
C SER A 2 6.88 -17.71 17.17
N ASN A 3 5.73 -18.19 16.65
CA ASN A 3 4.42 -17.94 17.30
C ASN A 3 4.41 -18.42 18.75
N SER A 4 5.15 -19.50 19.07
CA SER A 4 5.28 -20.01 20.43
C SER A 4 5.98 -19.02 21.38
N ASP A 5 6.96 -18.25 20.89
CA ASP A 5 7.67 -17.24 21.70
C ASP A 5 6.80 -16.03 22.01
N ILE A 6 5.89 -15.66 21.09
CA ILE A 6 4.92 -14.57 21.29
C ILE A 6 3.97 -14.93 22.43
N TYR A 7 3.46 -16.17 22.46
CA TYR A 7 2.55 -16.60 23.51
C TYR A 7 3.23 -16.74 24.87
N LEU A 8 4.49 -17.20 24.90
CA LEU A 8 5.25 -17.32 26.15
C LEU A 8 5.63 -15.96 26.76
N LYS A 9 5.74 -14.90 25.95
CA LYS A 9 6.07 -13.54 26.38
C LYS A 9 4.92 -12.57 26.18
N TYR A 10 3.70 -13.08 26.07
CA TYR A 10 2.53 -12.32 25.67
C TYR A 10 2.33 -11.07 26.53
N GLU A 11 2.31 -11.22 27.86
CA GLU A 11 2.17 -10.11 28.80
C GLU A 11 3.26 -9.05 28.61
N GLU A 12 4.54 -9.46 28.54
CA GLU A 12 5.66 -8.53 28.39
C GLU A 12 5.60 -7.75 27.07
N ILE A 13 5.19 -8.42 25.99
CA ILE A 13 5.01 -7.81 24.67
C ILE A 13 3.81 -6.86 24.70
N CYS A 14 2.68 -7.27 25.25
CA CYS A 14 1.48 -6.44 25.40
C CYS A 14 1.76 -5.19 26.24
N THR A 15 2.43 -5.30 27.39
CA THR A 15 2.80 -4.16 28.23
C THR A 15 3.70 -3.14 27.52
N LYS A 16 4.48 -3.56 26.51
CA LYS A 16 5.31 -2.66 25.69
C LYS A 16 4.53 -2.04 24.52
N LEU A 17 3.60 -2.78 23.93
CA LEU A 17 2.81 -2.32 22.79
C LEU A 17 1.65 -1.41 23.20
N GLU A 18 1.08 -1.59 24.38
CA GLU A 18 -0.08 -0.82 24.87
C GLU A 18 0.23 0.69 25.01
N PRO A 19 1.38 1.12 25.59
CA PRO A 19 1.77 2.53 25.62
C PRO A 19 2.10 3.09 24.23
N ALA A 20 2.66 2.27 23.34
CA ALA A 20 2.95 2.67 21.96
C ALA A 20 1.65 2.87 21.16
N ALA A 21 0.64 2.03 21.41
CA ALA A 21 -0.70 2.16 20.86
C ALA A 21 -1.44 3.38 21.44
N GLU A 22 -1.30 3.68 22.73
CA GLU A 22 -1.81 4.91 23.33
C GLU A 22 -1.13 6.17 22.78
N CYS A 23 0.19 6.12 22.59
CA CYS A 23 0.96 7.20 21.97
C CYS A 23 0.49 7.46 20.54
N SER A 24 0.32 6.38 19.76
CA SER A 24 -0.30 6.40 18.44
C SER A 24 -1.65 7.11 18.53
N ARG A 25 -2.59 6.67 19.38
CA ARG A 25 -3.96 7.25 19.51
C ARG A 25 -4.01 8.75 19.85
N LYS A 26 -2.96 9.32 20.45
CA LYS A 26 -2.86 10.77 20.74
C LYS A 26 -2.41 11.60 19.54
N CYS A 27 -1.93 10.98 18.47
CA CYS A 27 -1.56 11.66 17.24
C CYS A 27 -2.78 12.02 16.38
N SER A 28 -2.60 12.94 15.42
CA SER A 28 -3.67 13.34 14.50
C SER A 28 -4.09 12.18 13.58
N PRO A 29 -5.32 12.19 13.02
CA PRO A 29 -5.76 11.17 12.06
C PRO A 29 -4.80 10.99 10.86
N VAL A 30 -4.19 12.08 10.40
CA VAL A 30 -3.15 12.05 9.35
C VAL A 30 -1.92 11.26 9.81
N SER A 31 -1.50 11.47 11.05
CA SER A 31 -0.35 10.76 11.62
C SER A 31 -0.64 9.27 11.83
N HIS A 32 -1.89 8.91 12.19
CA HIS A 32 -2.30 7.50 12.27
C HIS A 32 -2.24 6.82 10.91
N ALA A 33 -2.79 7.46 9.88
CA ALA A 33 -2.77 6.93 8.52
C ALA A 33 -1.33 6.73 8.01
N GLN A 34 -0.44 7.71 8.25
CA GLN A 34 0.97 7.62 7.90
C GLN A 34 1.69 6.51 8.66
N PHE A 35 1.48 6.42 9.97
CA PHE A 35 2.06 5.36 10.80
C PHE A 35 1.64 3.98 10.28
N HIS A 36 0.35 3.78 10.02
CA HIS A 36 -0.16 2.52 9.52
C HIS A 36 0.39 2.19 8.12
N GLN A 37 0.47 3.17 7.22
CA GLN A 37 1.03 2.97 5.90
C GLN A 37 2.51 2.57 5.98
N LEU A 38 3.29 3.24 6.84
CA LEU A 38 4.71 2.93 7.06
C LEU A 38 4.89 1.55 7.69
N SER A 39 4.12 1.21 8.72
CA SER A 39 4.22 -0.10 9.37
C SER A 39 3.79 -1.23 8.44
N THR A 40 2.77 -1.01 7.61
CA THR A 40 2.34 -1.96 6.58
C THR A 40 3.41 -2.14 5.52
N ASN A 41 4.00 -1.05 5.02
CA ASN A 41 5.10 -1.13 4.06
C ASN A 41 6.31 -1.85 4.65
N PHE A 42 6.71 -1.53 5.89
CA PHE A 42 7.81 -2.20 6.56
C PHE A 42 7.56 -3.70 6.70
N ARG A 43 6.39 -4.09 7.22
CA ARG A 43 6.02 -5.51 7.35
C ARG A 43 6.07 -6.22 6.00
N LEU A 44 5.47 -5.66 4.96
CA LEU A 44 5.43 -6.32 3.66
C LEU A 44 6.82 -6.42 3.01
N HIS A 45 7.63 -5.36 2.97
CA HIS A 45 8.89 -5.37 2.21
C HIS A 45 10.08 -5.90 3.01
N CYS A 46 10.07 -5.76 4.34
CA CYS A 46 11.21 -6.08 5.20
C CYS A 46 10.97 -7.30 6.10
N VAL A 47 9.78 -7.91 6.05
CA VAL A 47 9.47 -9.13 6.83
C VAL A 47 8.82 -10.19 5.96
N ASP A 48 7.67 -9.88 5.35
CA ASP A 48 6.89 -10.89 4.62
C ASP A 48 7.52 -11.27 3.28
N PHE A 49 8.11 -10.30 2.57
CA PHE A 49 8.69 -10.49 1.23
C PHE A 49 10.18 -10.13 1.15
N GLU A 50 10.89 -10.10 2.28
CA GLU A 50 12.32 -9.75 2.32
C GLU A 50 13.13 -10.61 1.35
N GLU A 51 13.05 -11.94 1.48
CA GLU A 51 13.77 -12.90 0.63
C GLU A 51 13.33 -12.82 -0.84
N GLU A 52 12.02 -12.74 -1.12
CA GLU A 52 11.50 -12.62 -2.49
C GLU A 52 11.92 -11.30 -3.16
N LEU A 53 12.18 -10.25 -2.39
CA LEU A 53 12.61 -8.95 -2.90
C LEU A 53 14.12 -8.84 -3.05
N GLU A 54 14.90 -9.54 -2.22
CA GLU A 54 16.38 -9.44 -2.16
C GLU A 54 17.02 -9.57 -3.55
N ASP A 55 16.60 -10.59 -4.30
CA ASP A 55 17.05 -10.88 -5.67
C ASP A 55 16.71 -9.79 -6.70
N HIS A 56 15.88 -8.82 -6.32
CA HIS A 56 15.33 -7.79 -7.20
C HIS A 56 15.65 -6.36 -6.72
N LEU A 57 16.12 -6.18 -5.49
CA LEU A 57 16.33 -4.88 -4.86
C LEU A 57 17.21 -3.95 -5.71
N THR A 58 18.33 -4.45 -6.24
CA THR A 58 19.22 -3.62 -7.06
C THR A 58 18.53 -3.09 -8.32
N CYS A 59 17.71 -3.90 -8.97
CA CYS A 59 16.95 -3.48 -10.14
C CYS A 59 15.85 -2.48 -9.76
N LEU A 60 15.08 -2.80 -8.71
CA LEU A 60 13.97 -1.95 -8.25
C LEU A 60 14.47 -0.57 -7.81
N GLN A 61 15.55 -0.51 -7.03
CA GLN A 61 16.17 0.75 -6.58
C GLN A 61 16.64 1.62 -7.74
N LYS A 62 17.22 1.02 -8.79
CA LYS A 62 17.72 1.75 -9.95
C LYS A 62 16.60 2.40 -10.76
N ASN A 63 15.45 1.73 -10.88
CA ASN A 63 14.39 2.14 -11.80
C ASN A 63 13.22 2.87 -11.13
N THR A 64 13.04 2.72 -9.80
CA THR A 64 11.84 3.26 -9.11
C THR A 64 11.66 4.76 -9.27
N VAL A 65 12.73 5.56 -9.22
CA VAL A 65 12.67 7.03 -9.30
C VAL A 65 12.26 7.48 -10.71
N GLU A 66 12.79 6.82 -11.74
CA GLU A 66 12.45 7.11 -13.13
C GLU A 66 10.99 6.73 -13.43
N VAL A 67 10.57 5.55 -13.00
CA VAL A 67 9.19 5.08 -13.14
C VAL A 67 8.23 6.02 -12.42
N GLU A 68 8.54 6.42 -11.18
CA GLU A 68 7.70 7.33 -10.40
C GLU A 68 7.51 8.68 -11.08
N LYS A 69 8.59 9.28 -11.57
CA LYS A 69 8.51 10.54 -12.31
C LYS A 69 7.64 10.41 -13.56
N LYS A 70 7.88 9.37 -14.36
CA LYS A 70 7.12 9.11 -15.60
C LYS A 70 5.63 8.92 -15.31
N CYS A 71 5.29 8.20 -14.25
CA CYS A 71 3.90 7.92 -13.88
C CYS A 71 3.18 9.16 -13.33
N ASN A 72 3.84 9.94 -12.49
CA ASN A 72 3.29 11.20 -12.00
C ASN A 72 2.96 12.18 -13.14
N ASP A 73 3.82 12.24 -14.16
CA ASP A 73 3.57 13.07 -15.35
C ASP A 73 2.44 12.49 -16.22
N LEU A 74 2.39 11.17 -16.41
CA LEU A 74 1.38 10.49 -17.23
C LEU A 74 -0.03 10.55 -16.62
N CYS A 75 -0.13 10.39 -15.31
CA CYS A 75 -1.40 10.21 -14.61
C CYS A 75 -1.99 11.51 -14.06
N LYS A 76 -1.30 12.64 -14.25
CA LYS A 76 -1.76 13.96 -13.86
C LYS A 76 -3.15 14.23 -14.44
N GLN A 77 -4.10 14.61 -13.59
CA GLN A 77 -5.46 14.97 -14.00
C GLN A 77 -5.54 16.48 -14.27
N ASP A 78 -6.33 16.87 -15.27
CA ASP A 78 -6.68 18.27 -15.50
C ASP A 78 -7.70 18.74 -14.44
N GLU A 79 -7.46 19.91 -13.84
CA GLU A 79 -8.21 20.41 -12.68
C GLU A 79 -9.60 21.00 -13.02
N GLU A 80 -9.97 21.07 -14.30
CA GLU A 80 -11.20 21.75 -14.71
C GLU A 80 -12.46 20.91 -14.41
N ASN A 81 -13.25 21.38 -13.44
CA ASN A 81 -14.64 20.97 -13.17
C ASN A 81 -14.87 19.51 -12.71
N ILE A 82 -13.88 18.87 -12.09
CA ILE A 82 -14.02 17.52 -11.54
C ILE A 82 -14.10 17.58 -10.01
N ASP A 83 -14.97 16.74 -9.42
CA ASP A 83 -14.92 16.40 -8.00
C ASP A 83 -13.48 15.98 -7.63
N LYS A 84 -12.82 16.82 -6.82
CA LYS A 84 -11.40 16.68 -6.50
C LYS A 84 -11.07 15.30 -5.91
N GLN A 85 -11.98 14.73 -5.14
CA GLN A 85 -11.76 13.44 -4.50
C GLN A 85 -11.82 12.31 -5.53
N LYS A 86 -12.80 12.36 -6.43
CA LYS A 86 -12.90 11.45 -7.57
C LYS A 86 -11.69 11.56 -8.52
N ALA A 87 -11.26 12.78 -8.83
CA ALA A 87 -10.06 13.01 -9.65
C ALA A 87 -8.82 12.39 -9.01
N LEU A 88 -8.62 12.61 -7.71
CA LEU A 88 -7.50 12.06 -6.95
C LEU A 88 -7.51 10.52 -6.95
N CYS A 89 -8.67 9.90 -6.79
CA CYS A 89 -8.77 8.43 -6.82
C CYS A 89 -8.48 7.86 -8.21
N LYS A 90 -8.96 8.51 -9.29
CA LYS A 90 -8.58 8.12 -10.65
C LYS A 90 -7.08 8.26 -10.92
N GLN A 91 -6.47 9.35 -10.43
CA GLN A 91 -5.03 9.55 -10.51
C GLN A 91 -4.27 8.45 -9.77
N ASN A 92 -4.71 8.08 -8.56
CA ASN A 92 -4.09 7.02 -7.77
C ASN A 92 -4.20 5.65 -8.45
N GLU A 93 -5.34 5.34 -9.07
CA GLU A 93 -5.49 4.10 -9.86
C GLU A 93 -4.56 4.08 -11.07
N CYS A 94 -4.46 5.18 -11.80
CA CYS A 94 -3.51 5.32 -12.91
C CYS A 94 -2.07 5.15 -12.43
N ASN A 95 -1.70 5.82 -11.32
CA ASN A 95 -0.36 5.73 -10.75
C ASN A 95 -0.03 4.30 -10.32
N LEU A 96 -0.95 3.59 -9.67
CA LEU A 96 -0.77 2.19 -9.29
C LEU A 96 -0.48 1.30 -10.52
N LYS A 97 -1.31 1.42 -11.56
CA LYS A 97 -1.12 0.68 -12.84
C LYS A 97 0.22 1.00 -13.48
N CYS A 98 0.51 2.29 -13.64
CA CYS A 98 1.71 2.76 -14.29
C CYS A 98 2.98 2.33 -13.54
N HIS A 99 3.01 2.49 -12.22
CA HIS A 99 4.16 2.09 -11.41
C HIS A 99 4.44 0.60 -11.52
N LEU A 100 3.41 -0.23 -11.36
CA LEU A 100 3.62 -1.67 -11.41
C LEU A 100 4.07 -2.10 -12.81
N LYS A 101 3.41 -1.61 -13.86
CA LYS A 101 3.80 -1.87 -15.24
C LYS A 101 5.24 -1.46 -15.51
N GLY A 102 5.62 -0.23 -15.14
CA GLY A 102 6.97 0.26 -15.35
C GLY A 102 8.01 -0.57 -14.62
N LEU A 103 7.79 -0.89 -13.34
CA LEU A 103 8.71 -1.72 -12.57
C LEU A 103 8.82 -3.14 -13.14
N VAL A 104 7.73 -3.71 -13.63
CA VAL A 104 7.74 -5.04 -14.27
C VAL A 104 8.44 -5.01 -15.63
N GLU A 105 8.31 -3.93 -16.40
CA GLU A 105 9.04 -3.76 -17.66
C GLU A 105 10.56 -3.74 -17.43
N TYR A 106 11.05 -3.02 -16.40
CA TYR A 106 12.48 -2.96 -16.09
C TYR A 106 12.99 -4.16 -15.28
N CYS A 107 12.17 -4.71 -14.40
CA CYS A 107 12.51 -5.76 -13.44
C CYS A 107 11.49 -6.93 -13.51
N PRO A 108 11.42 -7.67 -14.63
CA PRO A 108 10.33 -8.61 -14.91
C PRO A 108 10.22 -9.75 -13.91
N LYS A 109 11.34 -10.18 -13.31
CA LYS A 109 11.34 -11.23 -12.28
C LYS A 109 10.61 -10.79 -11.00
N SER A 110 10.51 -9.48 -10.74
CA SER A 110 9.81 -8.94 -9.57
C SER A 110 8.29 -8.90 -9.72
N ALA A 111 7.72 -9.23 -10.88
CA ALA A 111 6.30 -9.05 -11.16
C ALA A 111 5.38 -9.71 -10.13
N ASN A 112 5.66 -10.98 -9.80
CA ASN A 112 4.83 -11.71 -8.83
C ASN A 112 4.89 -11.08 -7.43
N VAL A 113 6.08 -10.77 -6.93
CA VAL A 113 6.22 -10.18 -5.58
C VAL A 113 5.60 -8.78 -5.52
N GLN A 114 5.75 -7.96 -6.56
CA GLN A 114 5.16 -6.63 -6.63
C GLN A 114 3.62 -6.69 -6.70
N LYS A 115 3.04 -7.63 -7.49
CA LYS A 115 1.59 -7.88 -7.53
C LYS A 115 1.05 -8.31 -6.17
N LYS A 116 1.70 -9.28 -5.50
CA LYS A 116 1.33 -9.75 -4.15
C LYS A 116 1.33 -8.59 -3.13
N ILE A 117 2.39 -7.79 -3.14
CA ILE A 117 2.53 -6.63 -2.24
C ILE A 117 1.39 -5.63 -2.46
N ALA A 118 1.09 -5.28 -3.71
CA ALA A 118 0.00 -4.34 -4.02
C ALA A 118 -1.37 -4.85 -3.52
N ILE A 119 -1.70 -6.11 -3.78
CA ILE A 119 -2.96 -6.73 -3.32
C ILE A 119 -3.03 -6.76 -1.79
N LEU A 120 -1.94 -7.14 -1.11
CA LEU A 120 -1.92 -7.21 0.35
C LEU A 120 -2.02 -5.82 1.00
N LYS A 121 -1.38 -4.79 0.43
CA LYS A 121 -1.58 -3.41 0.89
C LYS A 121 -3.06 -3.02 0.83
N THR A 122 -3.75 -3.31 -0.27
CA THR A 122 -5.18 -3.01 -0.39
C THR A 122 -6.03 -3.82 0.57
N ARG A 123 -5.68 -5.09 0.85
CA ARG A 123 -6.38 -5.89 1.88
C ARG A 123 -6.24 -5.28 3.28
N GLU A 124 -5.08 -4.74 3.64
CA GLU A 124 -4.92 -4.05 4.93
C GLU A 124 -5.75 -2.76 4.98
N LEU A 125 -5.81 -2.00 3.88
CA LEU A 125 -6.70 -0.83 3.77
C LEU A 125 -8.18 -1.21 3.94
N GLU A 126 -8.60 -2.32 3.34
CA GLU A 126 -9.97 -2.82 3.45
C GLU A 126 -10.32 -3.20 4.89
N ARG A 127 -9.41 -3.88 5.61
CA ARG A 127 -9.62 -4.32 7.00
C ARG A 127 -9.81 -3.17 7.98
N MET A 128 -9.19 -2.03 7.70
CA MET A 128 -9.27 -0.86 8.57
C MET A 128 -10.44 0.06 8.25
N ARG A 129 -11.20 -0.19 7.17
CA ARG A 129 -12.22 0.76 6.73
C ARG A 129 -13.36 0.84 7.73
N GLU A 130 -13.68 2.04 8.16
CA GLU A 130 -14.94 2.32 8.84
C GLU A 130 -16.07 2.30 7.81
N HIS A 131 -17.07 1.43 8.00
CA HIS A 131 -18.08 1.16 6.97
C HIS A 131 -18.90 2.40 6.59
N GLU A 132 -19.23 3.25 7.56
CA GLU A 132 -19.99 4.48 7.31
C GLU A 132 -19.17 5.48 6.48
N ALA A 133 -17.91 5.72 6.86
CA ALA A 133 -17.03 6.62 6.13
C ALA A 133 -16.72 6.11 4.71
N PHE A 134 -16.56 4.79 4.55
CA PHE A 134 -16.30 4.15 3.25
C PHE A 134 -17.44 4.36 2.25
N ASN A 135 -18.69 4.22 2.69
CA ASN A 135 -19.86 4.34 1.81
C ASN A 135 -20.09 5.78 1.30
N LEU A 136 -19.49 6.77 1.95
CA LEU A 136 -19.53 8.18 1.53
C LEU A 136 -18.49 8.53 0.47
N LEU A 137 -17.51 7.64 0.23
CA LEU A 137 -16.48 7.88 -0.78
C LEU A 137 -17.06 7.78 -2.21
N PRO A 138 -16.55 8.55 -3.18
CA PRO A 138 -16.85 8.33 -4.59
C PRO A 138 -16.55 6.89 -5.01
N PHE A 139 -17.30 6.37 -5.97
CA PHE A 139 -17.15 4.98 -6.45
C PHE A 139 -15.71 4.64 -6.85
N GLU A 140 -15.01 5.55 -7.53
CA GLU A 140 -13.62 5.38 -7.92
C GLU A 140 -12.67 5.22 -6.72
N CYS A 141 -12.98 5.88 -5.60
CA CYS A 141 -12.23 5.72 -4.36
C CYS A 141 -12.56 4.40 -3.67
N GLN A 142 -13.84 3.99 -3.68
CA GLN A 142 -14.23 2.69 -3.13
C GLN A 142 -13.53 1.53 -3.83
N GLN A 143 -13.39 1.63 -5.15
CA GLN A 143 -12.70 0.63 -5.98
C GLN A 143 -11.23 0.45 -5.60
N LEU A 144 -10.51 1.52 -5.26
CA LEU A 144 -9.11 1.44 -4.81
C LEU A 144 -8.91 0.76 -3.46
N HIS A 145 -9.98 0.63 -2.68
CA HIS A 145 -9.98 -0.08 -1.40
C HIS A 145 -10.53 -1.51 -1.53
N ASP A 146 -10.98 -1.93 -2.72
CA ASP A 146 -11.40 -3.30 -3.00
C ASP A 146 -10.21 -4.08 -3.58
N HIS A 147 -9.65 -5.00 -2.80
CA HIS A 147 -8.51 -5.79 -3.23
C HIS A 147 -8.82 -6.65 -4.47
N LYS A 148 -10.07 -7.05 -4.70
CA LYS A 148 -10.46 -7.81 -5.91
C LYS A 148 -10.48 -6.92 -7.15
N HIS A 149 -10.83 -5.65 -6.98
CA HIS A 149 -10.74 -4.68 -8.06
C HIS A 149 -9.28 -4.41 -8.41
N VAL A 150 -8.42 -4.21 -7.39
CA VAL A 150 -6.97 -4.09 -7.60
C VAL A 150 -6.40 -5.34 -8.27
N GLU A 151 -6.74 -6.54 -7.81
CA GLU A 151 -6.30 -7.79 -8.43
C GLU A 151 -6.63 -7.85 -9.93
N ARG A 152 -7.90 -7.56 -10.31
CA ARG A 152 -8.30 -7.48 -11.73
C ARG A 152 -7.48 -6.46 -12.54
N ILE A 153 -7.22 -5.29 -11.96
CA ILE A 153 -6.39 -4.28 -12.61
C ILE A 153 -4.97 -4.82 -12.90
N LEU A 154 -4.41 -5.59 -11.96
CA LEU A 154 -3.04 -6.08 -12.06
C LEU A 154 -2.92 -7.34 -12.93
N ASP A 155 -4.01 -8.10 -13.11
CA ASP A 155 -4.04 -9.26 -14.02
C ASP A 155 -3.95 -8.85 -15.49
N ASP A 156 -4.38 -7.63 -15.82
CA ASP A 156 -4.26 -7.04 -17.17
C ASP A 156 -2.83 -6.50 -17.49
N LEU A 157 -1.86 -6.70 -16.59
CA LEU A 157 -0.44 -6.30 -16.72
C LEU A 157 0.48 -7.48 -17.00
#